data_AF-A0AAW5K4K9-F1
#
_entry.id   AF-A0AAW5K4K9-F1
#
_cell.length_a   1.000
_cell.length_b   1.000
_cell.length_c   1.000
_cell.angle_alpha   90.00
_cell.angle_beta   90.00
_cell.angle_gamma   90.00
#
_symmetry.space_group_name_H-M   'P 1'
#
loop_
_entity.id
_entity.type
_entity.pdbx_description
1 polymer ?
#
loop_
_entity_poly.entity_id
_entity_poly.type
_entity_poly.pdbx_seq_one_letter_code
_entity_poly.pdbx_strand_id
1 'polypeptide(L)'
;MGLFSYSYVCISNNPNLKGHVQSLDYLDGGALDVLYAGRDLIHLGWELLANPLYGNFKPNQQPYRSLILKKDCSRGGAIDLQSLDLIENAIRVFESSPKLMRPGELTERIDNDFRYLDFILLEETFHQYSVLTPPERRYPEAVNR
;
A
#
# COMPACT_ATOMS: atom_id res chain seq x y z
N MET A 1 6.75 1.43 -30.44
CA MET A 1 7.02 1.94 -29.08
C MET A 1 5.78 1.66 -28.25
N GLY A 2 5.73 0.52 -27.55
CA GLY A 2 4.58 0.16 -26.73
C GLY A 2 4.55 1.06 -25.50
N LEU A 3 3.62 2.00 -25.47
CA LEU A 3 3.32 2.80 -24.28
C LEU A 3 2.90 1.84 -23.17
N PHE A 4 3.53 1.94 -22.00
CA PHE A 4 3.15 1.18 -20.82
C PHE A 4 1.64 1.33 -20.60
N SER A 5 0.89 0.24 -20.75
CA SER A 5 -0.58 0.28 -20.66
C SER A 5 -1.07 0.36 -19.21
N TYR A 6 -0.17 0.32 -18.24
CA TYR A 6 -0.52 0.26 -16.82
C TYR A 6 0.09 1.43 -16.04
N SER A 7 -0.72 2.00 -15.15
CA SER A 7 -0.28 2.90 -14.08
C SER A 7 -0.35 2.17 -12.74
N TYR A 8 0.53 2.51 -11.80
CA TYR A 8 0.56 1.92 -10.46
C TYR A 8 0.48 3.02 -9.40
N VAL A 9 -0.15 2.71 -8.28
CA VAL A 9 -0.19 3.58 -7.10
C VAL A 9 -0.16 2.73 -5.84
N CYS A 10 0.55 3.20 -4.82
CA CYS A 10 0.47 2.68 -3.47
C CYS A 10 -0.27 3.69 -2.61
N ILE A 11 -1.36 3.28 -1.95
CA ILE A 11 -2.01 4.09 -0.91
C ILE A 11 -1.54 3.56 0.44
N SER A 12 -1.04 4.41 1.32
CA SER A 12 -0.56 3.95 2.62
C SER A 12 -0.57 5.03 3.69
N ASN A 13 -0.78 4.62 4.94
CA ASN A 13 -0.54 5.45 6.12
C ASN A 13 0.83 5.16 6.78
N ASN A 14 1.67 4.34 6.16
CA ASN A 14 3.00 4.00 6.64
C ASN A 14 4.03 5.05 6.21
N PRO A 15 4.58 5.85 7.13
CA PRO A 15 5.51 6.93 6.76
C PRO A 15 6.84 6.40 6.22
N ASN A 16 7.22 5.14 6.49
CA ASN A 16 8.47 4.57 5.99
C ASN A 16 8.46 4.36 4.48
N LEU A 17 7.29 4.33 3.82
CA LEU A 17 7.20 4.18 2.37
C LEU A 17 7.57 5.47 1.60
N LYS A 18 7.60 6.63 2.28
CA LYS A 18 8.03 7.90 1.67
C LYS A 18 9.46 7.77 1.15
N GLY A 19 9.68 8.12 -0.11
CA GLY A 19 10.97 7.98 -0.80
C GLY A 19 11.31 6.57 -1.29
N HIS A 20 10.65 5.53 -0.77
CA HIS A 20 10.87 4.13 -1.16
C HIS A 20 9.93 3.64 -2.26
N VAL A 21 8.77 4.29 -2.40
CA VAL A 21 7.74 3.95 -3.39
C VAL A 21 7.56 5.12 -4.36
N GLN A 22 7.58 4.85 -5.67
CA GLN A 22 7.59 5.91 -6.70
C GLN A 22 6.28 6.70 -6.77
N SER A 23 5.16 6.00 -6.66
CA SER A 23 3.80 6.55 -6.76
C SER A 23 3.08 6.24 -5.45
N LEU A 24 3.28 7.10 -4.46
CA LEU A 24 2.73 6.96 -3.11
C LEU A 24 1.68 8.05 -2.87
N ASP A 25 0.46 7.60 -2.56
CA ASP A 25 -0.58 8.42 -1.96
C ASP A 25 -0.56 8.19 -0.44
N TYR A 26 0.11 9.10 0.26
CA TYR A 26 0.26 9.01 1.71
C TYR A 26 -0.93 9.65 2.43
N LEU A 27 -1.53 8.90 3.36
CA LEU A 27 -2.64 9.36 4.18
C LEU A 27 -2.21 9.52 5.63
N ASP A 28 -2.45 10.71 6.19
CA ASP A 28 -2.30 10.96 7.63
C ASP A 28 -3.56 10.50 8.37
N GLY A 29 -3.74 9.18 8.44
CA GLY A 29 -4.96 8.54 8.93
C GLY A 29 -4.73 7.10 9.42
N GLY A 30 -5.83 6.42 9.73
CA GLY A 30 -5.85 5.02 10.13
C GLY A 30 -5.93 4.06 8.95
N ALA A 31 -5.89 2.76 9.26
CA ALA A 31 -6.03 1.71 8.25
C ALA A 31 -7.36 1.77 7.47
N LEU A 32 -8.46 2.19 8.10
CA LEU A 32 -9.75 2.36 7.41
C LEU A 32 -9.70 3.46 6.34
N ASP A 33 -8.98 4.56 6.58
CA ASP A 33 -8.86 5.65 5.62
C ASP A 33 -8.15 5.16 4.34
N VAL A 34 -7.11 4.32 4.50
CA VAL A 34 -6.43 3.64 3.39
C VAL A 34 -7.38 2.72 2.64
N LEU A 35 -8.20 1.93 3.35
CA LEU A 35 -9.15 1.01 2.72
C LEU A 35 -10.24 1.75 1.94
N TYR A 36 -10.77 2.86 2.47
CA TYR A 36 -11.74 3.69 1.77
C TYR A 36 -11.16 4.34 0.52
N ALA A 37 -9.97 4.92 0.62
CA ALA A 37 -9.28 5.49 -0.55
C ALA A 37 -9.03 4.43 -1.64
N GLY A 38 -8.64 3.21 -1.23
CA GLY A 38 -8.49 2.08 -2.14
C GLY A 38 -9.80 1.69 -2.84
N ARG A 39 -10.91 1.63 -2.11
CA ARG A 39 -12.24 1.38 -2.67
C ARG A 39 -12.63 2.45 -3.67
N ASP A 40 -12.38 3.72 -3.37
CA ASP A 40 -12.74 4.83 -4.26
C ASP A 40 -11.94 4.75 -5.57
N LEU A 41 -10.67 4.36 -5.51
CA LEU A 41 -9.89 4.05 -6.72
C LEU A 41 -10.44 2.84 -7.49
N ILE A 42 -10.86 1.78 -6.82
CA ILE A 42 -11.43 0.59 -7.50
C ILE A 42 -12.67 0.97 -8.32
N HIS A 43 -13.53 1.87 -7.80
CA HIS A 43 -14.66 2.42 -8.54
C HIS A 43 -14.25 3.24 -9.77
N LEU A 44 -13.02 3.77 -9.81
CA LEU A 44 -12.42 4.46 -10.95
C LEU A 44 -11.68 3.52 -11.92
N GLY A 45 -11.85 2.20 -11.75
CA GLY A 45 -11.26 1.16 -12.61
C GLY A 45 -9.83 0.77 -12.23
N TRP A 46 -9.42 0.97 -10.97
CA TRP A 46 -8.18 0.41 -10.45
C TRP A 46 -8.41 -1.02 -9.93
N GLU A 47 -7.36 -1.84 -10.00
CA GLU A 47 -7.34 -3.25 -9.59
C GLU A 47 -6.34 -3.44 -8.44
N LEU A 48 -6.72 -4.19 -7.41
CA LEU A 48 -5.83 -4.58 -6.31
C LEU A 48 -4.78 -5.58 -6.78
N LEU A 49 -3.54 -5.37 -6.36
CA LEU A 49 -2.43 -6.28 -6.63
C LEU A 49 -2.16 -7.28 -5.49
N ALA A 50 -2.69 -7.01 -4.31
CA ALA A 50 -2.61 -7.88 -3.14
C ALA A 50 -3.92 -7.81 -2.34
N ASN A 51 -4.24 -8.88 -1.60
CA ASN A 51 -5.39 -8.90 -0.71
C ASN A 51 -5.17 -7.90 0.45
N PRO A 52 -6.11 -6.96 0.72
CA PRO A 52 -5.96 -5.98 1.81
C PRO A 52 -5.81 -6.61 3.21
N LEU A 53 -6.27 -7.85 3.40
CA LEU A 53 -6.17 -8.62 4.65
C LEU A 53 -4.88 -9.47 4.73
N TYR A 54 -3.73 -8.89 4.35
CA TYR A 54 -2.44 -9.56 4.43
C TYR A 54 -1.95 -9.74 5.88
N GLY A 55 -1.15 -10.80 6.10
CA GLY A 55 -0.49 -11.09 7.37
C GLY A 55 -1.31 -11.87 8.39
N ASN A 56 -2.61 -12.14 8.17
CA ASN A 56 -3.47 -12.88 9.11
C ASN A 56 -3.51 -12.27 10.54
N PHE A 57 -3.26 -10.96 10.66
CA PHE A 57 -3.37 -10.24 11.91
C PHE A 57 -4.75 -9.62 12.04
N LYS A 58 -5.23 -9.47 13.28
CA LYS A 58 -6.50 -8.80 13.52
C LYS A 58 -6.37 -7.29 13.28
N PRO A 59 -7.42 -6.59 12.81
CA PRO A 59 -7.37 -5.14 12.57
C PRO A 59 -6.94 -4.32 13.79
N ASN A 60 -7.28 -4.78 14.99
CA ASN A 60 -6.90 -4.13 16.25
C ASN A 60 -5.42 -4.31 16.64
N GLN A 61 -4.63 -5.03 15.84
CA GLN A 61 -3.22 -5.32 16.11
C GLN A 61 -2.26 -4.57 15.18
N GLN A 62 -2.75 -3.89 14.13
CA GLN A 62 -1.89 -3.28 13.13
C GLN A 62 -2.31 -1.84 12.83
N PRO A 63 -1.50 -0.84 13.23
CA PRO A 63 -1.81 0.57 12.98
C PRO A 63 -1.61 0.98 11.51
N TYR A 64 -0.82 0.20 10.76
CA TYR A 64 -0.46 0.49 9.38
C TYR A 64 -1.20 -0.40 8.39
N ARG A 65 -1.48 0.19 7.23
CA ARG A 65 -2.05 -0.48 6.06
C ARG A 65 -1.54 0.17 4.80
N SER A 66 -1.28 -0.65 3.80
CA SER A 66 -0.79 -0.29 2.49
C SER A 66 -1.56 -1.08 1.44
N LEU A 67 -1.95 -0.42 0.36
CA LEU A 67 -2.60 -1.04 -0.79
C LEU A 67 -1.77 -0.72 -2.03
N ILE A 68 -1.59 -1.71 -2.90
CA ILE A 68 -0.93 -1.51 -4.19
C ILE A 68 -1.98 -1.77 -5.26
N LEU A 69 -2.23 -0.78 -6.10
CA LEU A 69 -3.21 -0.85 -7.16
C LEU A 69 -2.56 -0.61 -8.51
N LYS A 70 -3.11 -1.25 -9.54
CA LYS A 70 -2.80 -0.96 -10.94
C LYS A 70 -4.03 -0.46 -11.67
N LYS A 71 -3.85 0.32 -12.72
CA LYS A 71 -4.91 0.71 -13.65
C LYS A 71 -4.46 0.44 -15.07
N ASP A 72 -5.26 -0.32 -15.81
CA ASP A 72 -5.09 -0.47 -17.25
C ASP A 72 -5.66 0.76 -17.95
N CYS A 73 -4.78 1.63 -18.47
CA CYS A 73 -5.14 2.84 -19.19
C CYS A 73 -5.74 2.56 -20.58
N SER A 74 -5.62 1.32 -21.09
CA SER A 74 -6.21 0.90 -22.36
C SER A 74 -7.65 0.38 -22.20
N ARG A 75 -8.04 -0.03 -20.99
CA ARG A 75 -9.40 -0.42 -20.66
C ARG A 75 -10.21 0.79 -20.24
N GLY A 76 -11.42 0.92 -20.77
CA GLY A 76 -12.34 2.04 -20.55
C GLY A 76 -12.96 2.13 -19.14
N GLY A 77 -12.18 1.87 -18.08
CA GLY A 77 -12.60 2.08 -16.69
C GLY A 77 -13.62 1.06 -16.16
N ALA A 78 -13.63 -0.17 -16.68
CA ALA A 78 -14.46 -1.23 -16.11
C ALA A 78 -14.03 -1.52 -14.67
N ILE A 79 -15.00 -1.69 -13.78
CA ILE A 79 -14.74 -2.02 -12.37
C ILE A 79 -14.31 -3.49 -12.27
N ASP A 80 -13.20 -3.75 -11.59
CA ASP A 80 -12.80 -5.10 -11.24
C ASP A 80 -13.59 -5.59 -10.02
N LEU A 81 -14.58 -6.45 -10.28
CA LEU A 81 -15.48 -6.96 -9.25
C LEU A 81 -14.76 -7.78 -8.18
N GLN A 82 -13.65 -8.44 -8.52
CA GLN A 82 -12.86 -9.20 -7.56
C GLN A 82 -12.17 -8.25 -6.56
N SER A 83 -11.54 -7.18 -7.05
CA SER A 83 -10.95 -6.15 -6.19
C SER A 83 -12.02 -5.48 -5.32
N LEU A 84 -13.20 -5.22 -5.88
CA LEU A 84 -14.31 -4.63 -5.14
C LEU A 84 -14.78 -5.54 -3.99
N ASP A 85 -14.94 -6.85 -4.24
CA ASP A 85 -15.33 -7.80 -3.20
C ASP A 85 -14.26 -7.89 -2.09
N LEU A 86 -12.98 -7.94 -2.47
CA LEU A 86 -11.86 -8.01 -1.53
C LEU A 86 -11.78 -6.76 -0.64
N ILE A 87 -11.93 -5.56 -1.21
CA ILE A 87 -11.85 -4.32 -0.42
C ILE A 87 -13.07 -4.15 0.49
N GLU A 88 -14.27 -4.49 0.02
CA GLU A 88 -15.50 -4.42 0.81
C GLU A 88 -15.47 -5.41 1.98
N ASN A 89 -14.97 -6.63 1.75
CA ASN A 89 -14.76 -7.58 2.83
C ASN A 89 -13.74 -7.07 3.86
N ALA A 90 -12.63 -6.48 3.40
CA ALA A 90 -11.61 -5.92 4.29
C ALA A 90 -12.18 -4.77 5.14
N ILE A 91 -12.93 -3.85 4.53
CA ILE A 91 -13.61 -2.75 5.24
C ILE A 91 -14.51 -3.31 6.34
N ARG A 92 -15.39 -4.28 6.04
CA ARG A 92 -16.27 -4.90 7.05
C ARG A 92 -15.50 -5.52 8.22
N VAL A 93 -14.39 -6.19 7.94
CA VAL A 93 -13.53 -6.79 8.97
C VAL A 93 -12.94 -5.70 9.87
N PHE A 94 -12.48 -4.58 9.31
CA PHE A 94 -11.94 -3.45 10.07
C PHE A 94 -13.03 -2.68 10.84
N GLU A 95 -14.20 -2.43 10.26
CA GLU A 95 -15.32 -1.76 10.92
C GLU A 95 -15.91 -2.58 12.07
N SER A 96 -15.93 -3.91 11.95
CA SER A 96 -16.42 -4.80 13.03
C SER A 96 -15.49 -4.87 14.24
N SER A 97 -14.26 -4.34 14.11
CA SER A 97 -13.30 -4.35 15.20
C SER A 97 -13.62 -3.25 16.22
N PRO A 98 -13.75 -3.58 17.52
CA PRO A 98 -14.24 -2.65 18.54
C PRO A 98 -13.28 -1.47 18.78
N LYS A 99 -12.00 -1.65 18.48
CA LYS A 99 -10.98 -0.61 18.53
C LYS A 99 -9.96 -0.88 17.45
N LEU A 100 -9.69 0.13 16.62
CA LEU A 100 -8.57 0.12 15.71
C LEU A 100 -7.38 0.80 16.37
N MET A 101 -6.21 0.20 16.20
CA MET A 101 -4.95 0.78 16.64
C MET A 101 -4.58 1.92 15.68
N ARG A 102 -4.12 3.05 16.22
CA ARG A 102 -3.68 4.21 15.42
C ARG A 102 -2.17 4.35 15.41
N PRO A 103 -1.57 4.88 14.33
CA PRO A 103 -0.15 5.24 14.32
C PRO A 103 0.22 6.11 15.54
N GLY A 104 1.31 5.77 16.22
CA GLY A 104 1.80 6.53 17.38
C GLY A 104 1.12 6.24 18.73
N GLU A 105 0.15 5.30 18.81
CA GLU A 105 -0.37 4.82 20.10
C GLU A 105 0.62 3.92 20.87
N LEU A 106 1.66 3.44 20.19
CA LEU A 106 2.68 2.54 20.72
C LEU A 106 4.02 3.26 20.96
N THR A 107 4.93 2.60 21.67
CA THR A 107 6.30 3.09 21.78
C THR A 107 6.96 3.12 20.40
N GLU A 108 7.86 4.09 20.17
CA GLU A 108 8.52 4.28 18.87
C GLU A 108 9.15 2.99 18.32
N ARG A 109 9.76 2.18 19.19
CA ARG A 109 10.32 0.88 18.81
C ARG A 109 9.28 -0.06 18.22
N ILE A 110 8.15 -0.25 18.91
CA ILE A 110 7.10 -1.18 18.47
C ILE A 110 6.37 -0.61 17.24
N ASP A 111 6.16 0.69 17.20
CA ASP A 111 5.58 1.38 16.06
C ASP A 111 6.45 1.19 14.80
N ASN A 112 7.78 1.28 14.93
CA ASN A 112 8.72 0.99 13.85
C ASN A 112 8.64 -0.48 13.39
N ASP A 113 8.56 -1.44 14.32
CA ASP A 113 8.39 -2.86 13.98
C ASP A 113 7.11 -3.09 13.15
N PHE A 114 6.01 -2.41 13.48
CA PHE A 114 4.78 -2.49 12.68
C PHE A 114 4.88 -1.82 11.31
N ARG A 115 5.62 -0.71 11.19
CA ARG A 115 5.92 -0.09 9.88
C ARG A 115 6.74 -1.02 9.00
N TYR A 116 7.73 -1.70 9.57
CA TYR A 116 8.54 -2.68 8.86
C TYR A 116 7.71 -3.91 8.46
N LEU A 117 6.87 -4.40 9.37
CA LEU A 117 5.98 -5.53 9.13
C LEU A 117 4.97 -5.24 8.01
N ASP A 118 4.42 -4.03 7.95
CA ASP A 118 3.55 -3.60 6.86
C ASP A 118 4.25 -3.67 5.48
N PHE A 119 5.51 -3.22 5.43
CA PHE A 119 6.33 -3.28 4.22
C PHE A 119 6.66 -4.72 3.81
N ILE A 120 7.17 -5.54 4.74
CA ILE A 120 7.70 -6.88 4.42
C ILE A 120 6.59 -7.82 3.92
N LEU A 121 5.37 -7.66 4.41
CA LEU A 121 4.21 -8.45 3.96
C LEU A 121 3.79 -8.15 2.51
N LEU A 122 4.26 -7.04 1.95
CA LEU A 122 3.99 -6.61 0.57
C LEU A 122 5.25 -6.56 -0.30
N GLU A 123 6.42 -6.90 0.26
CA GLU A 123 7.73 -6.77 -0.42
C GLU A 123 7.74 -7.48 -1.77
N GLU A 124 7.21 -8.71 -1.84
CA GLU A 124 7.13 -9.46 -3.08
C GLU A 124 6.26 -8.76 -4.14
N THR A 125 5.12 -8.19 -3.73
CA THR A 125 4.25 -7.43 -4.63
C THR A 125 4.93 -6.14 -5.10
N PHE A 126 5.61 -5.43 -4.21
CA PHE A 126 6.37 -4.24 -4.55
C PHE A 126 7.46 -4.52 -5.60
N HIS A 127 8.19 -5.63 -5.46
CA HIS A 127 9.20 -6.06 -6.42
C HIS A 127 8.61 -6.53 -7.75
N GLN A 128 7.58 -7.38 -7.71
CA GLN A 128 6.95 -7.95 -8.91
C GLN A 128 6.45 -6.88 -9.88
N TYR A 129 5.89 -5.79 -9.34
CA TYR A 129 5.31 -4.70 -10.14
C TYR A 129 6.25 -3.49 -10.28
N SER A 130 7.51 -3.60 -9.83
CA SER A 130 8.53 -2.55 -9.93
C SER A 130 8.07 -1.19 -9.38
N VAL A 131 7.27 -1.20 -8.31
CA VAL A 131 6.68 0.01 -7.71
C VAL A 131 7.68 0.71 -6.76
N LEU A 132 8.75 -0.01 -6.39
CA LEU A 132 9.84 0.54 -5.57
C LEU A 132 10.69 1.53 -6.36
N THR A 133 11.12 2.59 -5.69
CA THR A 133 12.18 3.47 -6.20
C THR A 133 13.45 2.63 -6.33
N PRO A 134 14.19 2.69 -7.47
CA PRO A 134 15.50 2.06 -7.55
C PRO A 134 16.36 2.55 -6.38
N PRO A 135 17.20 1.70 -5.76
CA PRO A 135 18.14 2.19 -4.77
C PRO A 135 18.92 3.34 -5.41
N GLU A 136 18.96 4.50 -4.73
CA GLU A 136 19.83 5.59 -5.16
C GLU A 136 21.21 4.99 -5.44
N ARG A 137 21.71 5.12 -6.66
CA ARG A 137 23.12 4.87 -6.92
C ARG A 137 23.89 5.91 -6.11
N ARG A 138 24.24 5.57 -4.87
CA ARG A 138 25.37 6.20 -4.18
C ARG A 138 26.61 5.81 -4.97
N TYR A 139 26.94 6.63 -5.97
CA TYR A 139 28.32 6.72 -6.43
C TYR A 139 29.08 7.56 -5.40
N PRO A 140 30.00 6.99 -4.60
CA PRO A 140 31.11 7.79 -4.11
C PRO A 140 32.02 8.04 -5.32
N GLU A 141 31.80 9.14 -6.04
CA GLU A 141 32.88 9.75 -6.80
C GLU A 141 33.89 10.32 -5.80
N ALA A 142 34.85 9.49 -5.39
CA ALA A 142 36.19 9.87 -4.96
C ALA A 142 36.83 8.70 -4.21
N VAL A 143 37.69 7.91 -4.87
CA VAL A 143 39.12 7.79 -4.51
C VAL A 143 39.85 7.33 -5.76
N ASN A 144 40.29 8.29 -6.56
CA ASN A 144 41.45 8.09 -7.42
C ASN A 144 42.30 9.37 -7.30
N ARG A 145 43.04 9.44 -6.20
CA ARG A 145 44.24 10.27 -5.98
C ARG A 145 45.14 9.53 -5.02
#